data_AF-A0A1V2RJW4-F1
#
_entry.id   AF-A0A1V2RJW4-F1
#
_cell.length_a   1.000
_cell.length_b   1.000
_cell.length_c   1.000
_cell.angle_alpha   90.00
_cell.angle_beta   90.00
_cell.angle_gamma   90.00
#
_symmetry.space_group_name_H-M   'P 1'
#
loop_
_entity.id
_entity.type
_entity.pdbx_description
1 polymer ?
#
loop_
_entity_poly.entity_id
_entity_poly.type
_entity_poly.pdbx_seq_one_letter_code
_entity_poly.pdbx_strand_id
1 'polypeptide(L)' 'MIGGQSFTVFDMAAMGPGRKRLDFASGESFVMGRTTVLWAARRVSPRLRRR' A
#
# COMPACT_ATOMS: atom_id res chain seq x y z
N MET A 1 4.88 -2.74 -4.13
CA MET A 1 4.88 -3.79 -5.17
C MET A 1 4.59 -5.11 -4.48
N ILE A 2 3.59 -5.86 -4.92
CA ILE A 2 3.38 -7.25 -4.49
C ILE A 2 3.56 -8.10 -5.76
N GLY A 3 4.47 -9.07 -5.75
CA GLY A 3 4.74 -9.90 -6.92
C GLY A 3 5.19 -9.14 -8.18
N GLY A 4 5.80 -7.95 -8.04
CA GLY A 4 6.23 -7.15 -9.20
C GLY A 4 5.12 -6.28 -9.82
N GLN A 5 3.91 -6.26 -9.25
CA GLN A 5 2.81 -5.38 -9.66
C GLN A 5 2.63 -4.21 -8.69
N SER A 6 2.35 -3.03 -9.25
CA SER A 6 2.02 -1.83 -8.47
C SER A 6 0.56 -1.85 -8.07
N PHE A 7 0.29 -1.74 -6.77
CA PHE A 7 -1.05 -1.57 -6.22
C PHE A 7 -1.15 -0.22 -5.53
N THR A 8 -2.26 0.46 -5.73
CA THR A 8 -2.59 1.71 -5.03
C THR A 8 -3.45 1.35 -3.83
N VAL A 9 -2.94 1.63 -2.64
CA VAL A 9 -3.71 1.48 -1.39
C VAL A 9 -4.79 2.56 -1.37
N PHE A 10 -6.05 2.14 -1.23
CA PHE A 10 -7.21 3.00 -1.07
C PHE A 10 -7.52 3.22 0.42
N ASP A 11 -7.46 2.15 1.23
CA ASP A 11 -7.71 2.23 2.67
C ASP A 11 -6.81 1.26 3.46
N MET A 12 -6.69 1.51 4.77
CA MET A 12 -5.94 0.69 5.70
C MET A 12 -6.66 0.56 7.04
N ALA A 13 -7.00 -0.68 7.41
CA ALA A 13 -7.63 -1.00 8.69
C ALA A 13 -6.66 -1.74 9.64
N ALA A 14 -6.72 -1.44 10.94
CA ALA A 14 -6.01 -2.22 11.96
C ALA A 14 -6.79 -3.51 12.28
N MET A 15 -6.12 -4.66 12.38
CA MET A 15 -6.76 -5.98 12.59
C MET A 15 -6.29 -6.71 13.88
N GLY A 16 -5.99 -5.93 14.92
CA GLY A 16 -5.41 -6.41 16.18
C GLY A 16 -3.88 -6.32 16.21
N PRO A 17 -3.22 -6.83 17.26
CA PRO A 17 -1.81 -6.58 17.51
C PRO A 17 -0.91 -6.97 16.33
N GLY A 18 -0.20 -5.99 15.78
CA GLY A 18 0.78 -6.20 14.71
C GLY A 18 0.18 -6.59 13.35
N ARG A 19 -1.14 -6.46 13.15
CA ARG A 19 -1.81 -6.77 11.88
C ARG A 19 -2.50 -5.56 11.30
N LYS A 20 -2.38 -5.40 9.99
CA LYS A 20 -3.06 -4.36 9.20
C LYS A 20 -3.63 -5.00 7.95
N ARG A 21 -4.81 -4.56 7.53
CA ARG A 21 -5.37 -4.88 6.23
C ARG A 21 -5.21 -3.66 5.33
N LEU A 22 -4.71 -3.91 4.13
CA LEU A 22 -4.66 -2.95 3.03
C LEU A 22 -5.79 -3.30 2.09
N ASP A 23 -6.61 -2.32 1.74
CA ASP A 23 -7.59 -2.44 0.66
C ASP A 23 -7.08 -1.63 -0.53
N PHE A 24 -7.00 -2.26 -1.70
CA PHE A 24 -6.50 -1.64 -2.91
C PHE A 24 -7.63 -1.04 -3.75
N ALA A 25 -7.32 0.00 -4.52
CA ALA A 25 -8.29 0.67 -5.39
C ALA A 25 -8.91 -0.25 -6.46
N SER A 26 -8.24 -1.37 -6.77
CA SER A 26 -8.71 -2.42 -7.69
C SER A 26 -9.67 -3.43 -7.03
N GLY A 27 -9.91 -3.33 -5.73
CA GLY A 27 -10.87 -4.14 -4.98
C GLY A 27 -10.28 -5.33 -4.23
N GLU A 28 -9.02 -5.69 -4.47
CA GLU A 28 -8.33 -6.72 -3.70
C GLU A 28 -7.90 -6.20 -2.33
N SER A 29 -7.68 -7.12 -1.40
CA SER A 29 -7.17 -6.81 -0.07
C SER A 29 -5.95 -7.66 0.26
N PHE A 30 -5.09 -7.13 1.14
CA PHE A 30 -3.90 -7.80 1.61
C PHE A 30 -3.76 -7.62 3.12
N VAL A 31 -3.64 -8.74 3.86
CA VAL A 31 -3.39 -8.71 5.30
C VAL A 31 -1.88 -8.74 5.55
N MET A 32 -1.36 -7.63 6.08
CA MET A 32 -0.02 -7.49 6.59
C MET A 32 0.07 -8.08 8.00
N GLY A 33 0.97 -9.05 8.17
CA GLY A 33 1.38 -9.55 9.48
C GLY A 33 2.61 -8.83 10.03
N ARG A 34 2.98 -9.15 11.28
CA ARG A 34 4.12 -8.52 11.99
C ARG A 34 5.45 -8.64 11.25
N THR A 35 5.64 -9.72 10.49
CA THR A 35 6.89 -10.04 9.77
C THR A 35 6.79 -9.72 8.27
N THR A 36 5.70 -9.11 7.82
CA THR A 36 5.53 -8.73 6.42
C THR A 36 6.33 -7.47 6.12
N VAL A 37 7.30 -7.59 5.21
CA VAL A 37 8.10 -6.45 4.72
C VAL A 37 7.48 -5.93 3.42
N LEU A 38 7.17 -4.63 3.37
CA LEU A 38 6.71 -3.96 2.16
C LEU A 38 7.70 -2.89 1.72
N TRP A 39 7.84 -2.76 0.40
CA TRP A 39 8.55 -1.65 -0.22
C TRP A 39 7.54 -0.80 -1.00
N ALA A 40 7.43 0.47 -0.62
CA ALA A 40 6.60 1.47 -1.28
C ALA A 40 7.49 2.45 -2.05
N ALA A 41 7.09 2.77 -3.27
CA ALA A 41 7.72 3.82 -4.07
C ALA A 41 6.68 4.92 -4.32
N ARG A 42 7.08 6.18 -4.11
CA ARG A 42 6.24 7.33 -4.43
C ARG A 42 6.49 7.73 -5.87
N ARG A 43 5.46 7.71 -6.71
CA ARG A 43 5.53 8.33 -8.04
C ARG A 43 5.48 9.85 -7.88
N VAL A 44 6.62 10.52 -8.01
CA VAL A 44 6.69 11.99 -8.07
C VAL A 44 6.58 12.40 -9.53
N SER A 45 5.51 13.11 -9.90
CA SER A 45 5.41 13.72 -11.24
C SER A 45 6.22 15.02 -11.26
N PRO A 46 7.27 15.15 -12.09
CA PRO A 46 8.06 16.38 -12.16
C PRO A 46 7.23 17.59 -12.61
N ARG A 47 6.11 17.33 -13.32
CA ARG A 47 5.19 18.34 -13.86
C ARG A 47 4.28 18.95 -12.80
N LEU A 48 4.16 18.32 -11.62
CA LEU A 48 3.34 18.79 -10.50
C LEU A 48 4.16 19.58 -9.47
N ARG A 49 5.31 20.15 -9.87
CA ARG A 49 6.09 21.07 -9.04
C ARG A 49 5.23 22.32 -8.76
N ARG A 50 4.42 22.26 -7.71
CA ARG A 50 3.64 23.38 -7.18
C ARG A 50 4.61 24.46 -6.71
N ARG A 51 4.34 25.69 -7.15
CA ARG A 51 4.88 26.91 -6.55
C ARG A 51 4.45 27.01 -5.10
#